data_AF-A0A661BYZ9-F1
#
_entry.id   AF-A0A661BYZ9-F1
#
_cell.length_a   1.000
_cell.length_b   1.000
_cell.length_c   1.000
_cell.angle_alpha   90.00
_cell.angle_beta   90.00
_cell.angle_gamma   90.00
#
_symmetry.space_group_name_H-M   'P 1'
#
loop_
_entity.id
_entity.type
_entity.pdbx_description
1 polymer ?
#
loop_
_entity_poly.entity_id
_entity_poly.type
_entity_poly.pdbx_seq_one_letter_code
_entity_poly.pdbx_strand_id
1 'polypeptide(L)'
;MKTLNASFQLTFIFLLVLTLFNTGCSSDDASQPVDSAVADSGGSVSFDESKLNEALSALPVEDVSDDEIAGLIFMREEEKLARDTYIEMFNKWGIKIFDNIS
;
A
#
# COMPACT_ATOMS: atom_id res chain seq x y z
N MET A 1 52.59 12.98 -9.99
CA MET A 1 51.33 13.54 -10.53
C MET A 1 50.69 12.68 -11.66
N LYS A 2 50.95 11.37 -11.73
CA LYS A 2 50.39 10.46 -12.78
C LYS A 2 49.39 9.42 -12.24
N THR A 3 49.24 9.30 -10.91
CA THR A 3 48.40 8.29 -10.25
C THR A 3 46.98 8.77 -9.93
N LEU A 4 46.74 10.09 -9.93
CA LEU A 4 45.44 10.67 -9.58
C LEU A 4 44.35 10.38 -10.63
N ASN A 5 44.73 10.37 -11.91
CA ASN A 5 43.80 10.10 -13.02
C ASN A 5 43.41 8.61 -13.12
N ALA A 6 44.29 7.69 -12.73
CA ALA A 6 44.02 6.25 -12.80
C ALA A 6 43.01 5.81 -11.73
N SER A 7 43.11 6.33 -10.50
CA SER A 7 42.14 6.07 -9.45
C SER A 7 40.76 6.68 -9.75
N PHE A 8 40.70 7.87 -10.37
CA PHE A 8 39.43 8.47 -10.77
C PHE A 8 38.72 7.67 -11.89
N GLN A 9 39.48 7.17 -12.87
CA GLN A 9 38.97 6.31 -13.94
C GLN A 9 38.45 4.97 -13.41
N LEU A 10 39.16 4.35 -12.45
CA LEU A 10 38.75 3.08 -11.86
C LEU A 10 37.44 3.23 -11.05
N THR A 11 37.29 4.31 -10.30
CA THR A 11 36.05 4.61 -9.55
C THR A 11 34.88 4.88 -10.49
N PHE A 12 35.10 5.57 -11.61
CA PHE A 12 34.06 5.85 -12.60
C PHE A 12 33.58 4.58 -13.32
N ILE A 13 34.50 3.68 -13.67
CA ILE A 13 34.17 2.37 -14.26
C ILE A 13 33.40 1.50 -13.26
N PHE A 14 33.80 1.49 -11.99
CA PHE A 14 33.09 0.75 -10.94
C PHE A 14 31.66 1.27 -10.75
N LEU A 15 31.46 2.59 -10.77
CA LEU A 15 30.15 3.22 -10.65
C LEU A 15 29.26 2.95 -11.88
N LEU A 16 29.84 2.92 -13.09
CA LEU A 16 29.13 2.60 -14.33
C LEU A 16 28.71 1.12 -14.40
N VAL A 17 29.55 0.21 -13.93
CA VAL A 17 29.21 -1.23 -13.85
C VAL A 17 28.08 -1.47 -12.84
N LEU A 18 28.08 -0.78 -11.70
CA LEU A 18 27.04 -0.90 -10.68
C LEU A 18 25.65 -0.50 -11.19
N THR A 19 25.57 0.46 -12.13
CA THR A 19 24.30 0.90 -12.74
C THR A 19 23.73 -0.08 -13.77
N LEU A 20 24.55 -0.93 -14.39
CA LEU A 20 24.09 -1.90 -15.39
C LEU A 20 23.42 -3.14 -14.76
N PHE A 21 23.66 -3.42 -13.47
CA PHE A 21 23.05 -4.55 -12.76
C PHE A 21 21.63 -4.28 -12.23
N ASN A 22 21.14 -3.04 -12.25
CA ASN A 22 19.81 -2.68 -11.72
C ASN A 22 18.70 -2.54 -12.77
N THR A 23 18.98 -2.77 -14.06
CA THR A 23 17.94 -2.72 -15.10
C THR A 23 17.48 -4.13 -15.45
N GLY A 24 16.74 -4.75 -14.52
CA GLY A 24 16.00 -5.97 -14.76
C GLY A 24 14.50 -5.69 -14.73
N CYS A 25 13.87 -5.55 -15.89
CA CYS A 25 12.42 -5.63 -16.02
C CYS A 25 12.13 -6.65 -17.14
N SER A 26 11.84 -7.89 -16.73
CA SER A 26 11.28 -8.92 -17.60
C SER A 26 9.78 -8.91 -17.37
N SER A 27 9.04 -8.31 -18.29
CA SER A 27 7.58 -8.39 -18.30
C SER A 27 7.16 -9.69 -18.98
N ASP A 28 7.20 -10.78 -18.23
CA ASP A 28 6.42 -11.99 -18.51
C ASP A 28 5.67 -12.34 -17.22
N ASP A 29 4.49 -11.76 -17.04
CA ASP A 29 3.57 -12.21 -15.99
C ASP A 29 2.25 -12.63 -16.62
N ALA A 30 2.11 -13.96 -16.75
CA ALA A 30 0.86 -14.65 -16.95
C ALA A 30 0.12 -14.77 -15.61
N SER A 31 -0.16 -13.63 -14.99
CA SER A 31 -1.11 -13.49 -13.90
C SER A 31 -2.16 -12.52 -14.40
N GLN A 32 -3.30 -13.04 -14.85
CA GLN A 32 -4.43 -12.18 -15.20
C GLN A 32 -4.77 -11.34 -13.97
N PRO A 33 -4.73 -10.00 -14.03
CA PRO A 33 -5.26 -9.18 -12.97
C PRO A 33 -6.74 -9.54 -12.83
N VAL A 34 -7.16 -9.89 -11.62
CA VAL A 34 -8.58 -10.05 -11.29
C VAL A 34 -9.19 -8.65 -11.40
N ASP A 35 -9.74 -8.35 -12.57
CA ASP A 35 -10.43 -7.08 -12.82
C ASP A 35 -11.80 -7.15 -12.13
N SER A 36 -11.79 -6.90 -10.81
CA SER A 36 -12.99 -6.87 -9.95
C SER A 36 -13.83 -5.60 -10.14
N ALA A 37 -13.36 -4.67 -10.99
CA ALA A 37 -14.04 -3.45 -11.33
C ALA A 37 -14.73 -3.60 -12.69
N VAL A 38 -16.01 -3.98 -12.69
CA VAL A 38 -16.83 -3.78 -13.90
C VAL A 38 -17.14 -2.30 -14.00
N ALA A 39 -16.39 -1.59 -14.84
CA ALA A 39 -16.71 -0.22 -15.22
C ALA A 39 -17.94 -0.26 -16.13
N ASP A 40 -19.12 0.09 -15.57
CA ASP A 40 -20.28 0.36 -16.40
C ASP A 40 -20.11 1.73 -17.10
N SER A 41 -20.74 1.88 -18.27
CA SER A 41 -20.65 3.06 -19.14
C SER A 41 -21.15 4.36 -18.49
N GLY A 42 -21.65 4.30 -17.25
CA GLY A 42 -22.05 5.44 -16.40
C GLY A 42 -21.03 5.88 -15.35
N GLY A 43 -19.84 5.29 -15.29
CA GLY A 43 -18.78 5.68 -14.32
C GLY A 43 -18.98 5.12 -12.90
N SER A 44 -19.92 4.20 -12.69
CA SER A 44 -20.01 3.41 -11.46
C SER A 44 -19.13 2.17 -11.57
N VAL A 45 -18.22 2.01 -10.60
CA VAL A 45 -17.48 0.76 -10.40
C VAL A 45 -18.39 -0.19 -9.63
N SER A 46 -18.92 -1.21 -10.31
CA SER A 46 -19.65 -2.28 -9.65
C SER A 46 -18.67 -3.35 -9.21
N PHE A 47 -18.59 -3.59 -7.91
CA PHE A 47 -17.83 -4.70 -7.35
C PHE A 47 -18.68 -5.97 -7.45
N ASP A 48 -18.15 -6.98 -8.13
CA ASP A 48 -18.76 -8.30 -8.16
C ASP A 48 -18.40 -9.04 -6.86
N GLU A 49 -19.35 -9.07 -5.93
CA GLU A 49 -19.19 -9.73 -4.62
C GLU A 49 -18.79 -11.21 -4.77
N SER A 50 -19.24 -11.89 -5.82
CA SER A 50 -18.91 -13.29 -6.04
C SER A 50 -17.42 -13.47 -6.38
N LYS A 51 -16.87 -12.60 -7.24
CA LYS A 51 -15.45 -12.60 -7.60
C LYS A 51 -14.54 -12.16 -6.45
N LEU A 52 -15.00 -11.22 -5.63
CA LEU A 52 -14.24 -10.78 -4.45
C LEU A 52 -14.14 -11.90 -3.41
N ASN A 53 -15.24 -12.61 -3.14
CA ASN A 53 -15.24 -13.74 -2.22
C ASN A 53 -14.42 -14.91 -2.74
N GLU A 54 -14.45 -15.19 -4.05
CA GLU A 54 -13.58 -16.18 -4.68
C GLU A 54 -12.09 -15.82 -4.47
N ALA A 55 -11.71 -14.57 -4.75
CA ALA A 55 -10.33 -14.10 -4.53
C ALA A 55 -9.92 -14.14 -3.04
N LEU A 56 -10.82 -13.75 -2.13
CA LEU A 56 -10.57 -13.79 -0.69
C LEU A 56 -10.44 -15.22 -0.18
N SER A 57 -11.23 -16.16 -0.69
CA SER A 57 -11.15 -17.58 -0.33
C SER A 57 -9.86 -18.26 -0.82
N ALA A 58 -9.20 -17.68 -1.83
CA ALA A 58 -7.91 -18.13 -2.32
C ALA A 58 -6.73 -17.60 -1.50
N LEU A 59 -6.95 -16.62 -0.62
CA LEU A 59 -5.92 -16.11 0.29
C LEU A 59 -5.74 -17.08 1.47
N PRO A 60 -4.50 -17.44 1.83
CA PRO A 60 -4.26 -18.29 2.99
C PRO A 60 -4.66 -17.53 4.26
N VAL A 61 -5.45 -18.19 5.11
CA VAL A 61 -5.77 -17.70 6.45
C VAL A 61 -4.68 -18.20 7.39
N GLU A 62 -4.01 -17.27 8.06
CA GLU A 62 -3.01 -17.55 9.08
C GLU A 62 -3.62 -17.43 10.48
N ASP A 63 -3.10 -18.22 11.42
CA ASP A 63 -3.49 -18.11 12.82
C ASP A 63 -2.96 -16.79 13.40
N VAL A 64 -3.80 -16.08 14.14
CA VAL A 64 -3.44 -14.81 14.79
C VAL A 64 -2.95 -15.09 16.21
N SER A 65 -1.76 -14.60 16.56
CA SER A 65 -1.19 -14.74 17.90
C SER A 65 -1.90 -13.86 18.94
N ASP A 66 -1.75 -14.18 20.23
CA ASP A 66 -2.36 -13.40 21.32
C ASP A 66 -1.92 -11.92 21.31
N ASP A 67 -0.65 -11.66 20.98
CA ASP A 67 -0.11 -10.29 20.87
C ASP A 67 -0.74 -9.52 19.71
N GLU A 68 -0.96 -10.17 18.57
CA GLU A 68 -1.64 -9.57 17.42
C GLU A 68 -3.12 -9.31 17.73
N ILE A 69 -3.81 -10.22 18.42
CA ILE A 69 -5.19 -10.02 18.88
C ILE A 69 -5.26 -8.78 19.78
N ALA A 70 -4.34 -8.67 20.75
CA ALA A 70 -4.28 -7.51 21.63
C ALA A 70 -4.02 -6.21 20.85
N GLY A 71 -3.11 -6.25 19.87
CA GLY A 71 -2.84 -5.13 18.96
C GLY A 71 -4.07 -4.72 18.15
N LEU A 72 -4.80 -5.67 17.57
CA LEU A 72 -6.03 -5.39 16.80
C LEU A 72 -7.13 -4.80 17.68
N ILE A 73 -7.27 -5.26 18.93
CA ILE A 73 -8.21 -4.69 19.89
C ILE A 73 -7.84 -3.25 20.20
N PHE A 74 -6.55 -2.98 20.47
CA PHE A 74 -6.06 -1.64 20.74
C PHE A 74 -6.31 -0.69 19.57
N MET A 75 -5.98 -1.09 18.34
CA MET A 75 -6.23 -0.28 17.14
C MET A 75 -7.72 0.04 16.94
N ARG A 76 -8.60 -0.92 17.24
CA ARG A 76 -10.05 -0.70 17.18
C ARG A 76 -10.51 0.35 18.19
N GLU A 77 -9.96 0.32 19.40
CA GLU A 77 -10.27 1.30 20.45
C GLU A 77 -9.71 2.68 20.11
N GLU A 78 -8.50 2.74 19.55
CA GLU A 78 -7.87 3.98 19.09
C GLU A 78 -8.69 4.66 17.99
N GLU A 79 -9.10 3.90 16.97
CA GLU A 79 -9.91 4.43 15.86
C GLU A 79 -11.29 4.93 16.35
N LYS A 80 -11.91 4.20 17.28
CA LYS A 80 -13.15 4.65 17.90
C LYS A 80 -12.96 5.96 18.67
N LEU A 81 -11.89 6.06 19.45
CA LEU A 81 -11.57 7.29 20.18
C LEU A 81 -11.34 8.47 19.23
N ALA A 82 -10.65 8.24 18.11
CA ALA A 82 -10.43 9.26 17.08
C ALA A 82 -11.77 9.75 16.49
N ARG A 83 -12.63 8.82 16.07
CA ARG A 83 -13.99 9.09 15.60
C ARG A 83 -14.80 9.91 16.60
N ASP A 84 -14.91 9.43 17.83
CA ASP A 84 -15.70 10.08 18.88
C ASP A 84 -15.17 11.49 19.16
N THR A 85 -13.85 11.67 19.19
CA THR A 85 -13.21 12.98 19.38
C THR A 85 -13.54 13.94 18.23
N TYR A 86 -13.47 13.49 16.98
CA TYR A 86 -13.77 14.33 15.83
C TYR A 86 -15.25 14.71 15.74
N ILE A 87 -16.16 13.80 16.09
CA ILE A 87 -17.59 14.11 16.21
C ILE A 87 -17.80 15.25 17.22
N GLU A 88 -17.19 15.15 18.41
CA GLU A 88 -17.30 16.21 19.44
C GLU A 88 -16.69 17.54 18.98
N MET A 89 -15.55 17.50 18.28
CA MET A 89 -14.93 18.71 17.71
C MET A 89 -15.79 19.33 16.60
N PHE A 90 -16.42 18.53 15.75
CA PHE A 90 -17.37 19.01 14.76
C PHE A 90 -18.58 19.66 15.43
N ASN A 91 -19.18 19.01 16.44
CA ASN A 91 -20.32 19.54 17.18
C ASN A 91 -20.00 20.87 17.88
N LYS A 92 -18.78 21.01 18.40
CA LYS A 92 -18.35 22.21 19.12
C LYS A 92 -18.01 23.39 18.21
N TRP A 93 -17.36 23.12 17.08
CA TRP A 93 -16.74 24.18 16.25
C TRP A 93 -17.34 24.31 14.85
N GLY A 94 -18.12 23.34 14.39
CA GLY A 94 -18.78 23.33 13.07
C GLY A 94 -17.82 23.23 11.88
N ILE A 95 -16.56 22.84 12.09
CA ILE A 95 -15.56 22.78 11.02
C ILE A 95 -15.72 21.48 10.24
N LYS A 96 -16.13 21.58 8.97
CA LYS A 96 -16.46 20.44 8.09
C LYS A 96 -15.37 19.38 7.97
N ILE A 97 -14.09 19.72 8.16
CA ILE A 97 -13.01 18.73 8.11
C ILE A 97 -13.19 17.62 9.15
N PHE A 98 -13.69 17.94 10.35
CA PHE A 98 -13.88 16.95 11.41
C PHE A 98 -15.00 15.95 11.06
N ASP A 99 -16.05 16.41 10.38
CA ASP A 99 -17.15 15.54 9.90
C ASP A 99 -16.71 14.66 8.72
N ASN A 100 -15.78 15.13 7.89
CA ASN A 100 -15.28 14.34 6.76
C ASN A 100 -14.37 13.17 7.20
N ILE A 101 -13.71 13.30 8.35
CA ILE A 101 -12.73 12.32 8.87
C ILE A 101 -13.23 11.51 10.07
N SER A 102 -14.41 11.85 10.59
CA SER A 102 -15.04 11.15 11.71
C SER A 102 -15.69 9.84 11.32
#